data_AF-A0A1A8QD35-F1
#
_entry.id   AF-A0A1A8QD35-F1
#
_cell.length_a   1.000
_cell.length_b   1.000
_cell.length_c   1.000
_cell.angle_alpha   90.00
_cell.angle_beta   90.00
_cell.angle_gamma   90.00
#
_symmetry.space_group_name_H-M   'P 1'
#
loop_
_entity.id
_entity.type
_entity.pdbx_description
1 polymer ?
#
loop_
_entity_poly.entity_id
_entity_poly.type
_entity_poly.pdbx_seq_one_letter_code
_entity_poly.pdbx_strand_id
1 'polypeptide(L)'
;MSGSSAKVSKKENSNHDGADETSEKEQQEAIEHIDEVQNEIDRLNEQASEEILKVEQKYNKLRQPFFQKRSELIAKIPNFWVTTFVNHPQVSALLGEEDEEALHYLSKVEVTEFEDIKSGYRIDFSFDENPYFENKVLSKEFNVNESGDPVSKSTEIKWKAGKDLTKRAGQTPSKAGKKRQHEEPESFFTWFTDHSDAGADELGEVIKDDIWPNPLQYYLVPD
;
A
#
# COMPACT_ATOMS: atom_id res chain seq x y z
N MET A 1 -31.90 -52.91 74.46
CA MET A 1 -31.25 -52.17 75.57
C MET A 1 -29.94 -51.60 75.04
N SER A 2 -29.74 -50.29 75.25
CA SER A 2 -28.47 -49.57 75.49
C SER A 2 -27.28 -49.85 74.55
N GLY A 3 -26.60 -48.89 73.90
CA GLY A 3 -26.46 -47.44 74.07
C GLY A 3 -24.99 -47.05 73.83
N SER A 4 -24.75 -45.91 73.16
CA SER A 4 -23.46 -45.16 73.02
C SER A 4 -22.31 -45.79 72.21
N SER A 5 -21.41 -45.05 71.53
CA SER A 5 -21.22 -43.61 71.29
C SER A 5 -20.24 -43.39 70.13
N ALA A 6 -20.25 -42.17 69.58
CA ALA A 6 -19.56 -41.70 68.38
C ALA A 6 -18.01 -41.73 68.40
N LYS A 7 -17.41 -41.71 67.21
CA LYS A 7 -16.18 -40.95 66.94
C LYS A 7 -16.29 -40.22 65.60
N VAL A 8 -16.36 -38.90 65.73
CA VAL A 8 -16.31 -37.88 64.68
C VAL A 8 -14.99 -38.00 63.92
N SER A 9 -15.05 -38.25 62.62
CA SER A 9 -13.90 -38.02 61.73
C SER A 9 -13.82 -36.55 61.38
N LYS A 10 -12.67 -35.98 61.74
CA LYS A 10 -12.18 -34.63 61.43
C LYS A 10 -12.53 -34.24 59.99
N LYS A 11 -13.29 -33.15 59.86
CA LYS A 11 -13.30 -32.33 58.65
C LYS A 11 -11.94 -31.64 58.62
N GLU A 12 -11.01 -32.17 57.82
CA GLU A 12 -9.80 -31.44 57.49
C GLU A 12 -10.20 -30.20 56.69
N ASN A 13 -9.72 -29.09 57.19
CA ASN A 13 -10.03 -27.75 56.76
C ASN A 13 -9.25 -27.47 55.47
N SER A 14 -9.88 -27.65 54.30
CA SER A 14 -9.40 -27.05 53.05
C SER A 14 -9.67 -25.54 53.15
N ASN A 15 -8.71 -24.82 53.72
CA ASN A 15 -8.65 -23.37 53.69
C ASN A 15 -7.91 -22.87 52.42
N HIS A 16 -7.67 -23.76 51.44
CA HIS A 16 -6.95 -23.41 50.21
C HIS A 16 -7.90 -22.99 49.09
N ASP A 17 -9.10 -23.57 48.99
CA ASP A 17 -10.08 -23.27 47.93
C ASP A 17 -10.63 -21.84 47.97
N GLY A 18 -10.84 -21.26 49.16
CA GLY A 18 -11.48 -19.94 49.29
C GLY A 18 -10.57 -18.76 48.93
N ALA A 19 -9.25 -18.95 48.96
CA ALA A 19 -8.29 -17.92 48.56
C ALA A 19 -8.13 -17.84 47.03
N ASP A 20 -8.15 -19.00 46.36
CA ASP A 20 -8.16 -19.09 44.89
C ASP A 20 -9.47 -18.56 44.31
N GLU A 21 -10.64 -18.91 44.86
CA GLU A 21 -11.94 -18.35 44.40
C GLU A 21 -12.03 -16.81 44.56
N THR A 22 -11.43 -16.25 45.63
CA THR A 22 -11.44 -14.80 45.85
C THR A 22 -10.49 -14.10 44.87
N SER A 23 -9.31 -14.69 44.62
CA SER A 23 -8.34 -14.17 43.65
C SER A 23 -8.85 -14.24 42.21
N GLU A 24 -9.55 -15.32 41.84
CA GLU A 24 -10.17 -15.48 40.52
C GLU A 24 -11.29 -14.45 40.29
N LYS A 25 -12.07 -14.14 41.33
CA LYS A 25 -13.12 -13.12 41.27
C LYS A 25 -12.53 -11.71 41.10
N GLU A 26 -11.49 -11.37 41.86
CA GLU A 26 -10.78 -10.08 41.71
C GLU A 26 -10.15 -9.94 40.32
N GLN A 27 -9.60 -11.03 39.77
CA GLN A 27 -9.09 -11.05 38.41
C GLN A 27 -10.19 -10.81 37.37
N GLN A 28 -11.35 -11.44 37.52
CA GLN A 28 -12.49 -11.28 36.62
C GLN A 28 -13.04 -9.84 36.66
N GLU A 29 -13.20 -9.27 37.85
CA GLU A 29 -13.61 -7.87 38.03
C GLU A 29 -12.58 -6.90 37.40
N ALA A 30 -11.28 -7.19 37.50
CA ALA A 30 -10.25 -6.40 36.84
C ALA A 30 -10.32 -6.48 35.31
N ILE A 31 -10.60 -7.66 34.74
CA ILE A 31 -10.79 -7.84 33.29
C ILE A 31 -12.00 -7.04 32.80
N GLU A 32 -13.12 -7.06 33.54
CA GLU A 32 -14.32 -6.29 33.20
C GLU A 32 -14.04 -4.79 33.21
N HIS A 33 -13.34 -4.27 34.24
CA HIS A 33 -12.94 -2.87 34.26
C HIS A 33 -11.95 -2.51 33.14
N ILE A 34 -11.04 -3.42 32.76
CA ILE A 34 -10.15 -3.21 31.62
C ILE A 34 -10.96 -3.11 30.32
N ASP A 35 -11.96 -3.96 30.13
CA ASP A 35 -12.84 -3.92 28.95
C ASP A 35 -13.61 -2.58 28.88
N GLU A 36 -14.16 -2.12 30.01
CA GLU A 36 -14.82 -0.81 30.09
C GLU A 36 -13.88 0.35 29.71
N VAL A 37 -12.64 0.33 30.21
CA VAL A 37 -11.62 1.33 29.85
C VAL A 37 -11.23 1.23 28.36
N GLN A 38 -11.09 0.02 27.84
CA GLN A 38 -10.75 -0.22 26.43
C GLN A 38 -11.84 0.32 25.51
N ASN A 39 -13.11 0.14 25.87
CA ASN A 39 -14.25 0.69 25.12
C ASN A 39 -14.19 2.23 25.03
N GLU A 40 -13.76 2.94 26.09
CA GLU A 40 -13.58 4.40 26.03
C GLU A 40 -12.37 4.80 25.16
N ILE A 41 -11.28 4.03 25.21
CA ILE A 41 -10.11 4.24 24.34
C ILE A 41 -10.51 4.07 22.86
N ASP A 42 -11.26 3.02 22.54
CA ASP A 42 -11.69 2.74 21.17
C ASP A 42 -12.61 3.84 20.63
N ARG A 43 -13.51 4.38 21.46
CA ARG A 43 -14.33 5.55 21.10
C ARG A 43 -13.47 6.79 20.80
N LEU A 44 -12.43 7.06 21.59
CA LEU A 44 -11.52 8.18 21.35
C LEU A 44 -10.74 7.98 20.05
N ASN A 45 -10.29 6.76 19.76
CA ASN A 45 -9.60 6.42 18.51
C ASN A 45 -10.52 6.59 17.29
N GLU A 46 -11.79 6.21 17.40
CA GLU A 46 -12.79 6.42 16.34
C GLU A 46 -13.02 7.91 16.08
N GLN A 47 -13.19 8.71 17.13
CA GLN A 47 -13.34 10.18 17.02
C GLN A 47 -12.12 10.83 16.36
N ALA A 48 -10.91 10.45 16.78
CA ALA A 48 -9.67 10.96 16.18
C ALA A 48 -9.58 10.58 14.68
N SER A 49 -9.93 9.34 14.34
CA SER A 49 -9.94 8.86 12.95
C SER A 49 -10.92 9.65 12.07
N GLU A 50 -12.11 9.97 12.59
CA GLU A 50 -13.08 10.81 11.87
C GLU A 50 -12.59 12.25 11.67
N GLU A 51 -11.97 12.85 12.68
CA GLU A 51 -11.44 14.22 12.58
C GLU A 51 -10.31 14.31 11.56
N ILE A 52 -9.38 13.36 11.59
CA ILE A 52 -8.31 13.24 10.60
C ILE A 52 -8.90 13.12 9.19
N LEU A 53 -9.87 12.22 8.99
CA LEU A 53 -10.52 12.03 7.71
C LEU A 53 -11.18 13.33 7.19
N LYS A 54 -11.89 14.07 8.06
CA LYS A 54 -12.52 15.36 7.71
C LYS A 54 -11.47 16.41 7.31
N VAL A 55 -10.33 16.44 7.99
CA VAL A 55 -9.20 17.34 7.67
C VAL A 55 -8.61 16.97 6.32
N GLU A 56 -8.30 15.71 6.07
CA GLU A 56 -7.73 15.25 4.80
C GLU A 56 -8.67 15.51 3.63
N GLN A 57 -9.96 15.18 3.74
CA GLN A 57 -10.97 15.48 2.72
C GLN A 57 -11.02 16.98 2.37
N LYS A 58 -10.96 17.85 3.40
CA LYS A 58 -10.93 19.30 3.20
C LYS A 58 -9.68 19.71 2.41
N TYR A 59 -8.50 19.24 2.81
CA TYR A 59 -7.25 19.64 2.15
C TYR A 59 -7.06 18.99 0.78
N ASN A 60 -7.61 17.80 0.52
CA ASN A 60 -7.65 17.20 -0.82
C ASN A 60 -8.40 18.09 -1.80
N LYS A 61 -9.58 18.57 -1.41
CA LYS A 61 -10.37 19.52 -2.22
C LYS A 61 -9.63 20.85 -2.43
N LEU A 62 -8.94 21.36 -1.42
CA LEU A 62 -8.16 22.59 -1.54
C LEU A 62 -6.90 22.42 -2.40
N ARG A 63 -6.26 21.25 -2.40
CA ARG A 63 -5.07 20.94 -3.20
C ARG A 63 -5.39 20.69 -4.68
N GLN A 64 -6.56 20.12 -4.97
CA GLN A 64 -6.98 19.75 -6.33
C GLN A 64 -6.76 20.85 -7.40
N PRO A 65 -7.22 22.11 -7.24
CA PRO A 65 -6.99 23.14 -8.26
C PRO A 65 -5.51 23.45 -8.50
N PHE A 66 -4.66 23.29 -7.49
CA PHE A 66 -3.22 23.48 -7.63
C PHE A 66 -2.55 22.30 -8.33
N PHE A 67 -2.97 21.06 -8.03
CA PHE A 67 -2.52 19.89 -8.78
C PHE A 67 -2.92 19.95 -10.24
N GLN A 68 -4.16 20.34 -10.55
CA GLN A 68 -4.61 20.54 -11.93
C GLN A 68 -3.76 21.59 -12.66
N LYS A 69 -3.54 22.75 -12.04
CA LYS A 69 -2.68 23.80 -12.60
C LYS A 69 -1.23 23.32 -12.78
N ARG A 70 -0.70 22.53 -11.85
CA ARG A 70 0.64 21.92 -11.95
C ARG A 70 0.71 20.96 -13.14
N SER A 71 -0.30 20.09 -13.32
CA SER A 71 -0.39 19.16 -14.45
C SER A 71 -0.39 19.89 -15.80
N GLU A 72 -1.13 21.00 -15.93
CA GLU A 72 -1.15 21.84 -17.13
C GLU A 72 0.19 22.51 -17.45
N LEU A 73 0.98 22.83 -16.41
CA LEU A 73 2.32 23.39 -16.57
C LEU A 73 3.33 22.29 -16.94
N ILE A 74 3.27 21.14 -16.28
CA ILE A 74 4.12 19.97 -16.56
C ILE A 74 3.95 19.51 -18.00
N ALA A 75 2.72 19.50 -18.54
CA ALA A 75 2.45 19.12 -19.94
C ALA A 75 3.18 19.98 -20.99
N LYS A 76 3.74 21.13 -20.60
CA LYS A 76 4.53 22.01 -21.48
C LYS A 76 6.03 21.70 -21.43
N ILE A 77 6.46 20.79 -20.55
CA ILE A 77 7.86 20.41 -20.34
C ILE A 77 8.02 18.99 -20.90
N PRO A 78 8.66 18.82 -22.08
CA PRO A 78 8.91 17.50 -22.63
C PRO A 78 9.73 16.63 -21.66
N ASN A 79 9.45 15.33 -21.65
CA ASN A 79 10.17 14.33 -20.85
C ASN A 79 10.13 14.55 -19.32
N PHE A 80 9.25 15.42 -18.81
CA PHE A 80 9.23 15.73 -17.37
C PHE A 80 9.13 14.48 -16.49
N TRP A 81 8.18 13.58 -16.78
CA TRP A 81 7.94 12.41 -15.94
C TRP A 81 9.04 11.35 -16.05
N VAL A 82 9.54 11.06 -17.27
CA VAL A 82 10.65 10.10 -17.42
C VAL A 82 11.91 10.61 -16.71
N THR A 83 12.26 11.90 -16.86
CA THR A 83 13.39 12.49 -16.12
C THR A 83 13.17 12.43 -14.61
N THR A 84 11.94 12.70 -14.14
CA THR A 84 11.60 12.60 -12.71
C THR A 84 11.80 11.17 -12.19
N PHE A 85 11.36 10.17 -12.94
CA PHE A 85 11.46 8.76 -12.55
C PHE A 85 12.89 8.22 -12.62
N VAL A 86 13.66 8.59 -13.65
CA VAL A 86 15.08 8.21 -13.78
C VAL A 86 15.92 8.83 -12.66
N ASN A 87 15.61 10.05 -12.22
CA ASN A 87 16.32 10.69 -11.11
C ASN A 87 15.84 10.21 -9.72
N HIS A 88 14.77 9.41 -9.64
CA HIS A 88 14.27 8.91 -8.36
C HIS A 88 14.95 7.59 -7.98
N PRO A 89 15.69 7.50 -6.86
CA PRO A 89 16.56 6.36 -6.55
C PRO A 89 15.86 4.98 -6.55
N GLN A 90 14.62 4.92 -6.05
CA GLN A 90 13.87 3.66 -6.02
C GLN A 90 13.19 3.34 -7.35
N VAL A 91 12.78 4.35 -8.13
CA VAL A 91 12.03 4.09 -9.37
C VAL A 91 13.02 3.77 -10.49
N SER A 92 14.16 4.45 -10.55
CA SER A 92 15.20 4.22 -11.56
C SER A 92 15.75 2.79 -11.52
N ALA A 93 15.83 2.19 -10.33
CA ALA A 93 16.21 0.79 -10.16
C ALA A 93 15.24 -0.22 -10.82
N LEU A 94 14.01 0.21 -11.11
CA LEU A 94 12.95 -0.60 -11.74
C LEU A 94 12.81 -0.31 -13.25
N LEU A 95 13.60 0.62 -13.80
CA LEU A 95 13.52 0.99 -15.21
C LEU A 95 14.64 0.29 -15.99
N GLY A 96 14.25 -0.61 -16.91
CA GLY A 96 15.14 -1.05 -17.98
C GLY A 96 15.26 -0.01 -19.09
N GLU A 97 16.24 -0.17 -19.98
CA GLU A 97 16.48 0.77 -21.09
C GLU A 97 15.22 0.97 -21.97
N GLU A 98 14.51 -0.10 -22.31
CA GLU A 98 13.28 0.01 -23.12
C GLU A 98 12.08 0.54 -22.35
N ASP A 99 12.08 0.43 -21.01
CA ASP A 99 11.05 1.07 -20.20
C ASP A 99 11.21 2.58 -20.26
N GLU A 100 12.45 3.08 -20.16
CA GLU A 100 12.77 4.50 -20.33
C GLU A 100 12.34 5.00 -21.73
N GLU A 101 12.63 4.23 -22.79
CA GLU A 101 12.18 4.55 -24.15
C GLU A 101 10.65 4.63 -24.27
N ALA A 102 9.91 3.74 -23.62
CA ALA A 102 8.45 3.81 -23.58
C ALA A 102 7.94 4.99 -22.75
N LEU A 103 8.61 5.29 -21.62
CA LEU A 103 8.29 6.40 -20.73
C LEU A 103 8.58 7.78 -21.34
N HIS A 104 9.40 7.88 -22.40
CA HIS A 104 9.49 9.12 -23.19
C HIS A 104 8.15 9.57 -23.78
N TYR A 105 7.19 8.65 -23.97
CA TYR A 105 5.84 8.96 -24.42
C TYR A 105 4.87 9.27 -23.28
N LEU A 106 5.31 9.20 -22.01
CA LEU A 106 4.50 9.54 -20.84
C LEU A 106 4.30 11.05 -20.74
N SER A 107 3.11 11.51 -21.10
CA SER A 107 2.76 12.93 -21.13
C SER A 107 2.13 13.43 -19.83
N LYS A 108 1.54 12.53 -19.04
CA LYS A 108 0.90 12.90 -17.76
C LYS A 108 0.89 11.74 -16.77
N VAL A 109 1.20 12.04 -15.51
CA VAL A 109 0.89 11.19 -14.35
C VAL A 109 -0.13 11.92 -13.50
N GLU A 110 -1.12 11.20 -12.98
CA GLU A 110 -2.10 11.75 -12.06
C GLU A 110 -2.42 10.75 -10.95
N VAL A 111 -2.27 11.19 -9.69
CA VAL A 111 -2.67 10.42 -8.51
C VAL A 111 -3.98 10.99 -8.00
N THR A 112 -5.00 10.13 -7.93
CA THR A 112 -6.33 10.45 -7.43
C THR A 112 -6.63 9.62 -6.19
N GLU A 113 -6.76 10.29 -5.04
CA GLU A 113 -7.31 9.67 -3.82
C GLU A 113 -8.83 9.64 -3.91
N PHE A 114 -9.46 8.55 -3.47
CA PHE A 114 -10.92 8.44 -3.46
C PHE A 114 -11.53 9.32 -2.35
N GLU A 115 -12.81 9.70 -2.49
CA GLU A 115 -13.48 10.60 -1.54
C GLU A 115 -13.53 10.03 -0.11
N ASP A 116 -13.68 8.73 -0.01
CA ASP A 116 -13.35 7.98 1.19
C ASP A 116 -11.90 7.52 1.08
N ILE A 117 -11.00 8.19 1.80
CA ILE A 117 -9.55 7.94 1.74
C ILE A 117 -9.22 6.51 2.16
N LYS A 118 -10.07 5.90 3.02
CA LYS A 118 -9.97 4.49 3.40
C LYS A 118 -10.20 3.54 2.22
N SER A 119 -10.92 4.00 1.20
CA SER A 119 -11.23 3.19 0.02
C SER A 119 -10.05 3.08 -0.95
N GLY A 120 -8.99 3.90 -0.81
CA GLY A 120 -7.75 3.80 -1.58
C GLY A 120 -7.51 4.90 -2.60
N TYR A 121 -6.73 4.60 -3.65
CA TYR A 121 -6.27 5.58 -4.63
C TYR A 121 -6.02 4.96 -6.00
N ARG A 122 -5.90 5.82 -7.02
CA ARG A 122 -5.55 5.45 -8.39
C ARG A 122 -4.37 6.26 -8.90
N ILE A 123 -3.49 5.62 -9.66
CA ILE A 123 -2.44 6.26 -10.43
C ILE A 123 -2.72 6.06 -11.92
N ASP A 124 -2.89 7.16 -12.64
CA ASP A 124 -3.12 7.21 -14.08
C ASP A 124 -1.86 7.68 -14.80
N PHE A 125 -1.41 6.91 -15.79
CA PHE A 125 -0.28 7.21 -16.66
C PHE A 125 -0.80 7.41 -18.09
N SER A 126 -0.84 8.66 -18.57
CA SER A 126 -1.28 8.99 -19.92
C SER A 126 -0.09 9.02 -20.88
N PHE A 127 -0.22 8.29 -21.97
CA PHE A 127 0.79 8.18 -23.01
C PHE A 127 0.30 8.79 -24.32
N ASP A 128 1.23 9.45 -25.01
CA ASP A 128 1.06 9.80 -26.41
C ASP A 128 1.14 8.54 -27.29
N GLU A 129 0.82 8.68 -28.59
CA GLU A 129 0.94 7.57 -29.52
C GLU A 129 2.39 7.07 -29.57
N ASN A 130 2.58 5.78 -29.29
CA ASN A 130 3.89 5.17 -29.09
C ASN A 130 3.98 3.80 -29.78
N PRO A 131 5.18 3.25 -30.02
CA PRO A 131 5.35 1.99 -30.74
C PRO A 131 5.10 0.73 -29.89
N TYR A 132 4.87 0.85 -28.57
CA TYR A 132 4.85 -0.29 -27.65
C TYR A 132 3.45 -0.86 -27.43
N PHE A 133 2.45 -0.01 -27.21
CA PHE A 133 1.08 -0.43 -26.91
C PHE A 133 0.03 0.54 -27.48
N GLU A 134 -1.23 0.11 -27.48
CA GLU A 134 -2.36 0.90 -28.01
C GLU A 134 -3.05 1.77 -26.95
N ASN A 135 -2.83 1.49 -25.66
CA ASN A 135 -3.45 2.22 -24.56
C ASN A 135 -3.01 3.68 -24.55
N LYS A 136 -3.97 4.60 -24.40
CA LYS A 136 -3.68 6.02 -24.13
C LYS A 136 -3.45 6.29 -22.65
N VAL A 137 -4.03 5.46 -21.79
CA VAL A 137 -3.90 5.56 -20.33
C VAL A 137 -3.69 4.15 -19.79
N LEU A 138 -2.69 4.00 -18.93
CA LEU A 138 -2.52 2.84 -18.06
C LEU A 138 -2.83 3.30 -16.63
N SER A 139 -3.76 2.61 -15.98
CA SER A 139 -4.17 2.92 -14.62
C SER A 139 -3.87 1.74 -13.71
N LYS A 140 -3.38 2.02 -12.50
CA LYS A 140 -3.36 1.07 -11.38
C LYS A 140 -4.14 1.65 -10.21
N GLU A 141 -5.10 0.88 -9.72
CA GLU A 141 -6.01 1.22 -8.63
C GLU A 141 -5.70 0.33 -7.43
N PHE A 142 -5.57 0.94 -6.25
CA PHE A 142 -5.44 0.29 -4.96
C PHE A 142 -6.70 0.56 -4.17
N ASN A 143 -7.33 -0.50 -3.67
CA ASN A 143 -8.58 -0.43 -2.94
C ASN A 143 -8.56 -1.36 -1.72
N VAL A 144 -9.54 -1.20 -0.83
CA VAL A 144 -9.83 -2.17 0.24
C VAL A 144 -11.12 -2.91 -0.12
N ASN A 145 -11.12 -4.23 -0.05
CA ASN A 145 -12.30 -5.05 -0.36
C ASN A 145 -13.31 -5.08 0.82
N GLU A 146 -14.45 -5.75 0.64
CA GLU A 146 -15.49 -5.85 1.69
C GLU A 146 -15.02 -6.55 2.98
N SER A 147 -13.99 -7.39 2.89
CA SER A 147 -13.37 -8.08 4.04
C SER A 147 -12.34 -7.22 4.77
N GLY A 148 -12.00 -6.04 4.24
CA GLY A 148 -10.95 -5.18 4.78
C GLY A 148 -9.54 -5.46 4.22
N ASP A 149 -9.41 -6.36 3.24
CA ASP A 149 -8.10 -6.68 2.66
C ASP A 149 -7.73 -5.71 1.51
N PRO A 150 -6.46 -5.29 1.41
CA PRO A 150 -5.99 -4.49 0.29
C PRO A 150 -6.01 -5.32 -1.00
N VAL A 151 -6.51 -4.71 -2.08
CA VAL A 151 -6.58 -5.30 -3.42
C VAL A 151 -6.12 -4.28 -4.46
N SER A 152 -5.46 -4.74 -5.52
CA SER A 152 -5.09 -3.89 -6.64
C SER A 152 -5.72 -4.37 -7.95
N LYS A 153 -5.97 -3.43 -8.85
CA LYS A 153 -6.46 -3.67 -10.21
C LYS A 153 -5.67 -2.80 -11.17
N SER A 154 -5.38 -3.32 -12.35
CA SER A 154 -4.64 -2.57 -13.36
C SER A 154 -5.32 -2.66 -14.73
N THR A 155 -5.00 -1.68 -15.56
CA THR A 155 -5.34 -1.71 -16.98
C THR A 155 -4.55 -2.82 -17.67
N GLU A 156 -5.23 -3.70 -18.41
CA GLU A 156 -4.56 -4.65 -19.28
C GLU A 156 -3.84 -3.91 -20.42
N ILE A 157 -2.53 -4.13 -20.54
CA ILE A 157 -1.70 -3.50 -21.57
C ILE A 157 -1.91 -4.22 -22.90
N LYS A 158 -2.39 -3.47 -23.90
CA LYS A 158 -2.58 -3.92 -25.28
C LYS A 158 -1.29 -3.73 -26.06
N TRP A 159 -0.34 -4.64 -25.81
CA TRP A 159 0.95 -4.63 -26.48
C TRP A 159 0.80 -4.75 -28.01
N LYS A 160 1.57 -3.94 -28.72
CA LYS A 160 1.76 -4.07 -30.17
C LYS A 160 2.63 -5.30 -30.45
N ALA A 161 2.57 -5.80 -31.68
CA ALA A 161 3.25 -7.03 -32.07
C ALA A 161 4.76 -6.99 -31.75
N GLY A 162 5.22 -7.93 -30.93
CA GLY A 162 6.63 -8.06 -30.55
C GLY A 162 7.15 -7.01 -29.57
N LYS A 163 6.26 -6.22 -28.94
CA LYS A 163 6.62 -5.10 -28.06
C LYS A 163 6.24 -5.31 -26.59
N ASP A 164 5.89 -6.53 -26.22
CA ASP A 164 5.58 -6.90 -24.83
C ASP A 164 6.86 -6.90 -23.97
N LEU A 165 7.01 -5.85 -23.17
CA LEU A 165 8.19 -5.64 -22.32
C LEU A 165 8.23 -6.59 -21.11
N THR A 166 7.09 -7.13 -20.70
CA THR A 166 6.99 -8.04 -19.54
C THR A 166 7.55 -9.44 -19.79
N LYS A 167 7.67 -9.85 -21.07
CA LYS A 167 8.05 -11.22 -21.47
C LYS A 167 9.54 -11.44 -21.71
N ARG A 168 10.40 -10.47 -21.40
CA ARG A 168 11.82 -10.51 -21.79
C ARG A 168 12.74 -11.33 -20.90
N ALA A 169 12.33 -11.68 -19.68
CA ALA A 169 13.14 -12.49 -18.77
C ALA A 169 13.53 -13.89 -19.32
N GLY A 170 13.00 -14.34 -20.47
CA GLY A 170 13.27 -15.65 -21.05
C GLY A 170 13.94 -15.71 -22.44
N GLN A 171 14.31 -14.58 -23.07
CA GLN A 171 14.71 -14.59 -24.50
C GLN A 171 16.20 -14.34 -24.81
N THR A 172 17.06 -14.15 -23.81
CA THR A 172 18.51 -14.19 -24.03
C THR A 172 19.01 -15.63 -23.86
N PRO A 173 19.43 -16.33 -24.94
CA PRO A 173 20.13 -17.60 -24.76
C PRO A 173 21.46 -17.28 -24.08
N SER A 174 21.60 -17.72 -22.83
CA SER A 174 22.82 -17.59 -22.06
C SER A 174 23.97 -18.21 -22.86
N LYS A 175 24.81 -17.36 -23.46
CA LYS A 175 26.11 -17.79 -23.98
C LYS A 175 26.94 -18.18 -22.76
N ALA A 176 27.20 -19.48 -22.64
CA ALA A 176 28.06 -20.08 -21.64
C ALA A 176 29.35 -19.26 -21.45
N GLY A 177 29.45 -18.58 -20.30
CA GLY A 177 30.61 -17.76 -19.96
C GLY A 177 30.42 -17.05 -18.62
N LYS A 178 30.93 -17.66 -17.54
CA LYS A 178 30.96 -17.13 -16.17
C LYS A 178 31.45 -15.66 -16.12
N LYS A 179 30.52 -14.72 -15.92
CA LYS A 179 30.63 -13.52 -15.09
C LYS A 179 29.23 -13.27 -14.52
N ARG A 180 29.14 -12.82 -13.26
CA ARG A 180 27.86 -12.50 -12.61
C ARG A 180 27.05 -11.61 -13.56
N GLN A 181 26.02 -12.16 -14.18
CA GLN A 181 25.15 -11.43 -15.07
C GLN A 181 24.40 -10.46 -14.17
N HIS A 182 24.48 -9.17 -14.47
CA HIS A 182 23.53 -8.21 -13.93
C HIS A 182 22.17 -8.70 -14.42
N GLU A 183 21.37 -9.29 -13.54
CA GLU A 183 19.97 -9.56 -13.88
C GLU A 183 19.37 -8.19 -14.19
N GLU A 184 18.88 -8.00 -15.41
CA GLU A 184 18.13 -6.79 -15.73
C GLU A 184 16.93 -6.75 -14.79
N PRO A 185 16.64 -5.59 -14.17
CA PRO A 185 15.46 -5.45 -13.34
C PRO A 185 14.22 -5.88 -14.13
N GLU A 186 13.24 -6.48 -13.44
CA GLU A 186 11.96 -6.74 -14.06
C GLU A 186 11.40 -5.44 -14.63
N SER A 187 10.86 -5.50 -15.85
CA SER A 187 10.35 -4.32 -16.56
C SER A 187 9.34 -3.57 -15.68
N PHE A 188 9.40 -2.24 -15.65
CA PHE A 188 8.42 -1.39 -14.97
C PHE A 188 6.96 -1.80 -15.24
N PHE A 189 6.68 -2.27 -16.46
CA PHE A 189 5.33 -2.63 -16.88
C PHE A 189 4.81 -3.95 -16.26
N THR A 190 5.66 -4.76 -15.61
CA THR A 190 5.20 -5.94 -14.83
C THR A 190 4.35 -5.50 -13.63
N TRP A 191 4.54 -4.29 -13.12
CA TRP A 191 3.75 -3.72 -12.03
C TRP A 191 2.25 -3.59 -12.36
N PHE A 192 1.88 -3.50 -13.64
CA PHE A 192 0.47 -3.53 -14.09
C PHE A 192 -0.10 -4.95 -14.20
N THR A 193 0.72 -5.98 -13.99
CA THR A 193 0.29 -7.38 -14.02
C THR A 193 0.37 -8.06 -12.66
N ASP A 194 1.20 -7.53 -11.76
CA ASP A 194 1.32 -8.03 -10.39
C ASP A 194 0.27 -7.39 -9.47
N HIS A 195 -0.53 -8.25 -8.87
CA HIS A 195 -1.59 -7.92 -7.90
C HIS A 195 -1.47 -8.75 -6.62
N SER A 196 -0.35 -9.45 -6.43
CA SER A 196 -0.19 -10.45 -5.37
C SER A 196 -0.10 -9.85 -3.97
N ASP A 197 0.50 -8.66 -3.83
CA ASP A 197 0.67 -7.98 -2.54
C ASP A 197 0.34 -6.49 -2.63
N ALA A 198 -0.96 -6.18 -2.76
CA ALA A 198 -1.44 -4.80 -2.83
C ALA A 198 -1.24 -4.01 -1.52
N GLY A 199 -1.02 -4.70 -0.40
CA GLY A 199 -0.82 -4.08 0.92
C GLY A 199 0.63 -3.66 1.18
N ALA A 200 1.59 -4.18 0.41
CA ALA A 200 3.01 -3.84 0.49
C ALA A 200 3.56 -3.32 -0.85
N ASP A 201 2.71 -2.68 -1.66
CA ASP A 201 3.12 -2.15 -2.97
C ASP A 201 3.99 -0.89 -2.82
N GLU A 202 5.31 -1.09 -2.77
CA GLU A 202 6.27 -0.02 -2.54
C GLU A 202 6.24 1.04 -3.65
N LEU A 203 6.07 0.65 -4.91
CA LEU A 203 6.12 1.59 -6.04
C LEU A 203 4.92 2.54 -6.04
N GLY A 204 3.71 2.02 -5.75
CA GLY A 204 2.50 2.83 -5.63
C GLY A 204 2.62 3.86 -4.51
N GLU A 205 3.13 3.45 -3.35
CA GLU A 205 3.40 4.33 -2.21
C GLU A 205 4.45 5.40 -2.55
N VAL A 206 5.58 5.02 -3.16
CA VAL A 206 6.61 5.98 -3.59
C VAL A 206 6.06 7.02 -4.55
N ILE A 207 5.27 6.61 -5.55
CA ILE A 207 4.68 7.56 -6.49
C ILE A 207 3.68 8.48 -5.78
N LYS A 208 2.82 7.94 -4.90
CA LYS A 208 1.76 8.68 -4.21
C LYS A 208 2.29 9.63 -3.14
N ASP A 209 3.19 9.17 -2.29
CA ASP A 209 3.57 9.84 -1.04
C ASP A 209 4.88 10.61 -1.14
N ASP A 210 5.74 10.29 -2.11
CA ASP A 210 7.03 10.97 -2.30
C ASP A 210 7.07 11.80 -3.59
N ILE A 211 6.87 11.16 -4.75
CA ILE A 211 7.00 11.83 -6.04
C ILE A 211 5.84 12.80 -6.28
N TRP A 212 4.60 12.35 -6.07
CA TRP A 212 3.40 13.14 -6.41
C TRP A 212 3.28 14.45 -5.65
N PRO A 213 3.60 14.58 -4.35
CA PRO A 213 3.55 15.86 -3.65
C PRO A 213 4.48 16.91 -4.26
N ASN A 214 5.69 16.52 -4.68
CA ASN A 214 6.67 17.45 -5.23
C ASN A 214 7.62 16.81 -6.27
N PRO A 215 7.15 16.52 -7.51
CA PRO A 215 7.97 15.82 -8.50
C PRO A 215 9.14 16.68 -9.00
N LEU A 216 9.06 18.00 -8.82
CA LEU A 216 10.10 18.93 -9.25
C LEU A 216 11.43 18.72 -8.50
N GLN A 217 11.39 18.18 -7.26
CA GLN A 217 12.62 17.90 -6.50
C GLN A 217 13.51 16.86 -7.17
N TYR A 218 12.90 15.86 -7.82
CA TYR A 218 13.62 14.84 -8.57
C TYR A 218 13.94 15.30 -9.99
N TYR A 219 13.04 16.05 -10.62
CA TYR A 219 13.32 16.62 -11.95
C TYR A 219 14.53 17.56 -11.98
N LEU A 220 14.73 18.39 -10.94
CA LEU A 220 15.79 19.41 -10.92
C LEU A 220 17.14 18.92 -10.39
N VAL A 221 17.19 17.74 -9.78
CA VAL A 221 18.42 17.17 -9.23
C VAL A 221 18.84 16.03 -10.17
N PRO A 222 19.69 16.31 -11.18
CA PRO A 222 20.33 15.23 -11.91
C PRO A 222 21.30 14.49 -10.97
N ASP A 223 21.38 13.16 -11.14
CA ASP A 223 22.45 12.34 -10.55
C ASP A 223 23.85 12.84 -10.94
#